data_AF-A0A1R3UVG3-F1
#
_entry.id   AF-A0A1R3UVG3-F1
#
_cell.length_a   1.000
_cell.length_b   1.000
_cell.length_c   1.000
_cell.angle_alpha   90.00
_cell.angle_beta   90.00
_cell.angle_gamma   90.00
#
_symmetry.space_group_name_H-M   'P 1'
#
loop_
_entity.id
_entity.type
_entity.pdbx_description
1 polymer ?
#
loop_
_entity_poly.entity_id
_entity_poly.type
_entity_poly.pdbx_seq_one_letter_code
_entity_poly.pdbx_strand_id
1 'polypeptide(L)'
;MVSEARQYLPGRAALAALAVGAVLSLSACGLPFLPPALQGAEPEPSPTPVESEEPVEEETEPVATEAPEEPEELGAQDEDVFILRTGDCINEWSADSDESVSSVPKIDCAEPHDLEVYYEGTLDESGPYPAGEALGEMVNEGCVDAFEDFVGLDYMESALDFSSLMPTEDGWEAGDREYLCLVGQYGEQTSGTLEDSQI
;
A
#
# COMPACT_ATOMS: atom_id res chain seq x y z
N MET A 1 -34.14 -15.56 -41.58
CA MET A 1 -33.47 -14.25 -41.72
C MET A 1 -32.13 -14.42 -41.01
N VAL A 2 -31.19 -15.15 -41.63
CA VAL A 2 -29.90 -14.61 -42.14
C VAL A 2 -29.30 -13.66 -41.09
N SER A 3 -28.58 -14.17 -40.09
CA SER A 3 -27.14 -14.48 -40.13
C SER A 3 -26.33 -13.28 -40.61
N GLU A 4 -25.98 -12.39 -39.69
CA GLU A 4 -24.86 -11.46 -39.88
C GLU A 4 -23.77 -11.79 -38.85
N ALA A 5 -22.91 -12.71 -39.27
CA ALA A 5 -21.59 -12.88 -38.68
C ALA A 5 -20.74 -11.67 -39.09
N ARG A 6 -20.62 -10.68 -38.20
CA ARG A 6 -19.64 -9.62 -38.36
C ARG A 6 -18.29 -10.11 -37.84
N GLN A 7 -17.55 -10.72 -38.77
CA GLN A 7 -16.17 -11.13 -38.61
C GLN A 7 -15.29 -9.88 -38.45
N TYR A 8 -14.97 -9.51 -37.20
CA TYR A 8 -13.88 -8.57 -36.93
C TYR A 8 -12.56 -9.32 -37.11
N LEU A 9 -11.88 -9.02 -38.22
CA LEU A 9 -10.54 -9.52 -38.51
C LEU A 9 -9.52 -8.80 -37.60
N PRO A 10 -8.65 -9.53 -36.86
CA PRO A 10 -7.54 -8.91 -36.16
C PRO A 10 -6.46 -8.51 -37.17
N GLY A 11 -6.35 -7.22 -37.45
CA GLY A 11 -5.26 -6.63 -38.23
C GLY A 11 -3.96 -6.67 -37.45
N ARG A 12 -3.19 -7.75 -37.62
CA ARG A 12 -1.79 -7.85 -37.16
C ARG A 12 -0.91 -6.87 -37.95
N ALA A 13 -0.68 -5.69 -37.40
CA ALA A 13 0.40 -4.82 -37.86
C ALA A 13 1.69 -5.17 -37.10
N ALA A 14 2.45 -6.12 -37.66
CA ALA A 14 3.84 -6.35 -37.27
C ALA A 14 4.71 -5.26 -37.92
N LEU A 15 5.29 -4.36 -37.13
CA LEU A 15 6.31 -3.41 -37.60
C LEU A 15 7.62 -3.63 -36.84
N ALA A 16 8.51 -4.30 -37.58
CA ALA A 16 9.97 -4.26 -37.60
C ALA A 16 10.74 -3.67 -36.41
N ALA A 17 11.58 -4.53 -35.82
CA ALA A 17 12.73 -4.18 -35.00
C ALA A 17 13.76 -3.34 -35.78
N LEU A 18 14.32 -2.33 -35.12
CA LEU A 18 15.58 -1.68 -35.48
C LEU A 18 16.42 -1.52 -34.20
N ALA A 19 17.37 -2.42 -34.00
CA ALA A 19 18.42 -2.33 -32.99
C ALA A 19 19.64 -1.61 -33.58
N VAL A 20 19.95 -0.40 -33.09
CA VAL A 20 21.22 0.33 -33.27
C VAL A 20 21.28 1.38 -32.14
N GLY A 21 22.32 1.58 -31.34
CA GLY A 21 23.62 0.94 -31.19
C GLY A 21 24.23 1.39 -29.85
N ALA A 22 25.16 0.60 -29.34
CA ALA A 22 25.88 0.90 -28.11
C ALA A 22 26.84 2.09 -28.30
N VAL A 23 26.90 2.99 -27.32
CA VAL A 23 27.98 3.97 -27.19
C VAL A 23 28.53 3.90 -25.77
N LEU A 24 29.73 3.31 -25.66
CA LEU A 24 30.54 3.26 -24.45
C LEU A 24 31.17 4.65 -24.22
N SER A 25 30.90 5.27 -23.07
CA SER A 25 31.67 6.43 -22.59
C SER A 25 32.31 6.09 -21.25
N LEU A 26 33.60 5.74 -21.30
CA LEU A 26 34.46 5.64 -20.13
C LEU A 26 34.98 7.04 -19.79
N SER A 27 34.48 7.65 -18.71
CA SER A 27 35.14 8.80 -18.07
C SER A 27 35.70 8.37 -16.73
N ALA A 28 36.93 7.87 -16.78
CA ALA A 28 37.81 7.73 -15.63
C ALA A 28 38.62 9.02 -15.47
N CYS A 29 38.39 9.76 -14.39
CA CYS A 29 39.34 10.71 -13.84
C CYS A 29 39.43 10.46 -12.34
N GLY A 30 40.36 9.60 -11.95
CA GLY A 30 40.89 9.62 -10.59
C GLY A 30 41.83 10.82 -10.45
N LEU A 31 41.93 11.36 -9.23
CA LEU A 31 43.15 11.21 -8.43
C LEU A 31 42.86 11.57 -6.96
N PRO A 32 43.56 10.92 -6.02
CA PRO A 32 43.46 11.13 -4.57
C PRO A 32 44.42 12.23 -4.13
N PHE A 33 44.18 12.90 -3.00
CA PHE A 33 45.27 13.45 -2.15
C PHE A 33 44.71 13.93 -0.79
N LEU A 34 44.83 13.08 0.23
CA LEU A 34 45.04 13.51 1.63
C LEU A 34 46.54 13.79 1.80
N PRO A 35 46.97 14.80 2.58
CA PRO A 35 47.35 14.56 3.99
C PRO A 35 47.33 15.88 4.84
N PRO A 36 48.06 16.01 5.97
CA PRO A 36 48.33 15.09 7.08
C PRO A 36 47.78 15.64 8.41
N ALA A 37 47.55 14.76 9.37
CA ALA A 37 47.53 15.14 10.78
C ALA A 37 48.94 15.48 11.28
N LEU A 38 49.01 16.27 12.36
CA LEU A 38 50.09 16.39 13.37
C LEU A 38 51.22 17.41 13.12
N GLN A 39 51.15 18.57 13.81
CA GLN A 39 52.26 19.33 14.42
C GLN A 39 51.64 20.58 15.10
N GLY A 40 51.80 20.92 16.38
CA GLY A 40 52.65 20.44 17.46
C GLY A 40 52.22 21.08 18.80
N ALA A 41 52.82 20.60 19.87
CA ALA A 41 52.52 20.84 21.29
C ALA A 41 52.99 22.21 21.85
N GLU A 42 52.16 22.78 22.76
CA GLU A 42 52.40 23.30 24.14
C GLU A 42 53.71 24.08 24.48
N PRO A 43 53.74 25.05 25.45
CA PRO A 43 53.11 24.97 26.80
C PRO A 43 52.57 26.29 27.46
N GLU A 44 51.85 26.13 28.57
CA GLU A 44 51.31 27.17 29.50
C GLU A 44 52.40 27.88 30.37
N PRO A 45 52.06 28.92 31.20
CA PRO A 45 51.47 28.70 32.55
C PRO A 45 50.49 29.78 33.11
N SER A 46 49.37 29.31 33.72
CA SER A 46 48.81 29.53 35.09
C SER A 46 49.24 30.73 36.00
N PRO A 47 48.56 31.05 37.14
CA PRO A 47 47.13 30.93 37.53
C PRO A 47 46.61 32.10 38.43
N THR A 48 45.41 31.93 39.03
CA THR A 48 44.92 32.29 40.41
C THR A 48 43.55 33.02 40.47
N PRO A 49 42.79 32.99 41.59
CA PRO A 49 41.96 31.86 42.05
C PRO A 49 40.54 32.28 42.56
N VAL A 50 39.82 31.31 43.17
CA VAL A 50 38.64 31.41 44.09
C VAL A 50 37.30 31.71 43.40
N GLU A 51 36.20 30.98 43.59
CA GLU A 51 35.54 30.53 44.82
C GLU A 51 34.53 29.40 44.47
N SER A 52 34.61 28.21 45.09
CA SER A 52 33.63 27.61 46.03
C SER A 52 32.17 27.63 45.51
N GLU A 53 31.44 26.53 45.34
CA GLU A 53 31.08 25.49 46.33
C GLU A 53 30.66 24.15 45.66
N GLU A 54 30.38 23.17 46.51
CA GLU A 54 30.41 21.70 46.37
C GLU A 54 29.20 21.02 45.64
N PRO A 55 28.92 19.71 45.83
CA PRO A 55 28.93 18.68 44.79
C PRO A 55 27.52 18.27 44.32
N VAL A 56 27.39 17.67 43.14
CA VAL A 56 26.21 16.84 42.85
C VAL A 56 26.68 15.50 42.34
N GLU A 57 26.18 14.51 43.05
CA GLU A 57 26.59 13.13 43.11
C GLU A 57 26.32 12.37 41.81
N GLU A 58 27.20 11.42 41.57
CA GLU A 58 27.00 10.24 40.75
C GLU A 58 25.73 9.51 41.22
N GLU A 59 24.61 9.73 40.53
CA GLU A 59 23.47 8.81 40.58
C GLU A 59 23.38 8.11 39.24
N THR A 60 24.01 6.93 39.21
CA THR A 60 23.76 5.91 38.19
C THR A 60 22.30 5.49 38.29
N GLU A 61 21.47 6.06 37.42
CA GLU A 61 20.09 5.60 37.27
C GLU A 61 20.09 4.14 36.80
N PRO A 62 19.24 3.29 37.42
CA PRO A 62 19.24 1.86 37.16
C PRO A 62 18.79 1.60 35.72
N VAL A 63 19.51 0.71 35.05
CA VAL A 63 19.05 0.06 33.82
C VAL A 63 17.68 -0.54 34.12
N ALA A 64 16.64 0.11 33.61
CA ALA A 64 15.33 -0.47 33.54
C ALA A 64 15.47 -1.74 32.70
N THR A 65 15.46 -2.87 33.38
CA THR A 65 15.17 -4.17 32.78
C THR A 65 13.82 -4.00 32.09
N GLU A 66 13.84 -3.84 30.78
CA GLU A 66 12.65 -4.01 29.96
C GLU A 66 12.14 -5.42 30.24
N ALA A 67 10.91 -5.48 30.76
CA ALA A 67 10.20 -6.74 30.92
C ALA A 67 10.13 -7.42 29.54
N PRO A 68 10.14 -8.76 29.47
CA PRO A 68 9.94 -9.45 28.20
C PRO A 68 8.62 -8.95 27.59
N GLU A 69 8.70 -8.39 26.39
CA GLU A 69 7.53 -8.09 25.58
C GLU A 69 6.72 -9.39 25.48
N GLU A 70 5.46 -9.34 25.92
CA GLU A 70 4.55 -10.46 25.72
C GLU A 70 4.52 -10.77 24.22
N PRO A 71 4.52 -12.04 23.80
CA PRO A 71 4.52 -12.38 22.39
C PRO A 71 3.31 -11.72 21.75
N GLU A 72 3.53 -10.84 20.78
CA GLU A 72 2.45 -10.23 20.00
C GLU A 72 1.58 -11.37 19.47
N GLU A 73 0.30 -11.36 19.87
CA GLU A 73 -0.67 -12.28 19.28
C GLU A 73 -0.59 -12.12 17.77
N LEU A 74 -0.54 -13.23 17.06
CA LEU A 74 -0.78 -13.28 15.63
C LEU A 74 -2.24 -12.84 15.44
N GLY A 75 -2.47 -11.54 15.34
CA GLY A 75 -3.77 -10.91 15.34
C GLY A 75 -3.77 -9.74 14.37
N ALA A 76 -4.96 -9.37 13.91
CA ALA A 76 -5.16 -8.33 12.91
C ALA A 76 -4.42 -7.04 13.29
N GLN A 77 -3.73 -6.45 12.33
CA GLN A 77 -2.98 -5.20 12.50
C GLN A 77 -3.71 -4.11 11.73
N ASP A 78 -3.96 -2.96 12.38
CA ASP A 78 -4.54 -1.81 11.69
C ASP A 78 -3.54 -1.28 10.66
N GLU A 79 -3.93 -1.37 9.39
CA GLU A 79 -3.10 -1.00 8.26
C GLU A 79 -3.76 0.12 7.47
N ASP A 80 -2.94 1.02 6.90
CA ASP A 80 -3.44 2.13 6.09
C ASP A 80 -4.09 1.62 4.79
N VAL A 81 -5.29 2.12 4.46
CA VAL A 81 -6.04 1.68 3.28
C VAL A 81 -5.27 1.89 1.97
N PHE A 82 -4.37 2.88 1.90
CA PHE A 82 -3.56 3.17 0.71
C PHE A 82 -2.45 2.14 0.46
N ILE A 83 -2.16 1.26 1.42
CA ILE A 83 -1.16 0.21 1.23
C ILE A 83 -1.75 -1.18 1.00
N LEU A 84 -3.08 -1.32 1.09
CA LEU A 84 -3.77 -2.57 0.79
C LEU A 84 -3.59 -2.92 -0.68
N ARG A 85 -3.35 -4.19 -0.96
CA ARG A 85 -3.16 -4.73 -2.31
C ARG A 85 -4.06 -5.93 -2.56
N THR A 86 -4.26 -6.29 -3.83
CA THR A 86 -4.94 -7.55 -4.19
C THR A 86 -4.33 -8.73 -3.43
N GLY A 87 -5.19 -9.55 -2.82
CA GLY A 87 -4.84 -10.67 -1.96
C GLY A 87 -4.71 -10.34 -0.47
N ASP A 88 -4.90 -9.08 -0.07
CA ASP A 88 -4.93 -8.70 1.34
C ASP A 88 -6.31 -8.97 1.95
N CYS A 89 -6.31 -9.71 3.07
CA CYS A 89 -7.51 -10.02 3.83
C CYS A 89 -7.68 -9.09 5.02
N ILE A 90 -8.91 -8.66 5.27
CA ILE A 90 -9.23 -7.70 6.31
C ILE A 90 -10.48 -8.13 7.10
N ASN A 91 -10.55 -7.69 8.34
CA ASN A 91 -11.73 -7.83 9.19
C ASN A 91 -12.37 -6.46 9.44
N GLU A 92 -13.67 -6.47 9.71
CA GLU A 92 -14.45 -5.29 10.12
C GLU A 92 -14.16 -4.02 9.31
N TRP A 93 -14.86 -3.90 8.17
CA TRP A 93 -15.25 -2.59 7.66
C TRP A 93 -16.65 -2.68 7.07
N SER A 94 -17.59 -1.89 7.61
CA SER A 94 -18.92 -1.78 7.02
C SER A 94 -18.96 -0.64 6.02
N ALA A 95 -19.20 -0.96 4.75
CA ALA A 95 -19.47 0.01 3.69
C ALA A 95 -20.67 0.93 3.99
N ASP A 96 -21.56 0.53 4.90
CA ASP A 96 -22.74 1.28 5.33
C ASP A 96 -22.44 2.44 6.28
N SER A 97 -21.18 2.60 6.70
CA SER A 97 -20.77 3.73 7.53
C SER A 97 -20.45 4.92 6.64
N ASP A 98 -21.20 6.02 6.76
CA ASP A 98 -20.92 7.33 6.13
C ASP A 98 -19.59 7.97 6.59
N GLU A 99 -18.76 7.23 7.32
CA GLU A 99 -17.50 7.67 7.89
C GLU A 99 -16.34 7.29 6.97
N SER A 100 -15.46 8.26 6.70
CA SER A 100 -14.24 8.02 5.93
C SER A 100 -13.33 7.03 6.66
N VAL A 101 -12.80 6.05 5.94
CA VAL A 101 -11.91 5.03 6.50
C VAL A 101 -10.48 5.25 6.05
N SER A 102 -9.59 5.37 7.03
CA SER A 102 -8.14 5.57 6.81
C SER A 102 -7.31 4.33 7.11
N SER A 103 -7.85 3.40 7.90
CA SER A 103 -7.17 2.15 8.26
C SER A 103 -8.16 1.02 8.48
N VAL A 104 -7.73 -0.20 8.21
CA VAL A 104 -8.50 -1.42 8.42
C VAL A 104 -7.66 -2.51 9.10
N PRO A 105 -8.26 -3.39 9.91
CA PRO A 105 -7.58 -4.55 10.47
C PRO A 105 -7.19 -5.55 9.38
N LYS A 106 -5.93 -5.53 8.95
CA LYS A 106 -5.36 -6.53 8.04
C LYS A 106 -5.03 -7.80 8.80
N ILE A 107 -5.41 -8.95 8.26
CA ILE A 107 -5.22 -10.26 8.88
C ILE A 107 -4.68 -11.27 7.86
N ASP A 108 -4.02 -12.33 8.34
CA ASP A 108 -3.61 -13.43 7.48
C ASP A 108 -4.85 -14.12 6.90
N CYS A 109 -4.90 -14.30 5.58
CA CYS A 109 -6.04 -14.91 4.91
C CYS A 109 -6.34 -16.34 5.40
N ALA A 110 -5.38 -17.06 5.97
CA ALA A 110 -5.62 -18.38 6.56
C ALA A 110 -6.47 -18.31 7.84
N GLU A 111 -6.58 -17.14 8.47
CA GLU A 111 -7.49 -16.88 9.58
C GLU A 111 -8.88 -16.43 9.08
N PRO A 112 -9.92 -16.60 9.91
CA PRO A 112 -11.25 -16.09 9.60
C PRO A 112 -11.25 -14.59 9.32
N HIS A 113 -11.75 -14.21 8.15
CA HIS A 113 -11.83 -12.81 7.73
C HIS A 113 -13.11 -12.50 6.95
N ASP A 114 -13.52 -11.23 6.96
CA ASP A 114 -14.75 -10.77 6.34
C ASP A 114 -14.59 -10.50 4.84
N LEU A 115 -13.46 -9.90 4.45
CA LEU A 115 -13.23 -9.38 3.10
C LEU A 115 -11.80 -9.62 2.63
N GLU A 116 -11.65 -9.80 1.31
CA GLU A 116 -10.36 -9.84 0.62
C GLU A 116 -10.34 -8.82 -0.52
N VAL A 117 -9.26 -8.06 -0.65
CA VAL A 117 -9.07 -7.17 -1.80
C VAL A 117 -8.83 -8.03 -3.04
N TYR A 118 -9.72 -7.95 -4.04
CA TYR A 118 -9.54 -8.69 -5.28
C TYR A 118 -9.06 -7.82 -6.45
N TYR A 119 -9.28 -6.51 -6.37
CA TYR A 119 -8.93 -5.60 -7.46
C TYR A 119 -8.55 -4.21 -6.95
N GLU A 120 -7.51 -3.65 -7.56
CA GLU A 120 -7.04 -2.28 -7.40
C GLU A 120 -7.26 -1.54 -8.72
N GLY A 121 -8.02 -0.45 -8.69
CA GLY A 121 -8.30 0.35 -9.86
C GLY A 121 -7.90 1.81 -9.68
N THR A 122 -7.74 2.52 -10.80
CA THR A 122 -7.53 3.96 -10.82
C THR A 122 -8.55 4.60 -11.75
N LEU A 123 -9.24 5.62 -11.28
CA LEU A 123 -10.21 6.36 -12.06
C LEU A 123 -9.50 7.28 -13.06
N ASP A 124 -9.70 7.02 -14.35
CA ASP A 124 -9.14 7.80 -15.46
C ASP A 124 -9.88 9.15 -15.69
N GLU A 125 -10.35 9.79 -14.61
CA GLU A 125 -11.10 11.04 -14.63
C GLU A 125 -10.21 12.22 -14.19
N SER A 126 -9.96 13.12 -15.13
CA SER A 126 -9.39 14.44 -14.83
C SER A 126 -10.53 15.45 -14.63
N GLY A 127 -10.71 15.97 -13.43
CA GLY A 127 -11.81 16.90 -13.21
C GLY A 127 -12.20 17.12 -11.74
N PRO A 128 -13.34 17.81 -11.50
CA PRO A 128 -13.95 17.88 -10.17
C PRO A 128 -14.38 16.48 -9.70
N TYR A 129 -14.58 16.33 -8.40
CA TYR A 129 -15.11 15.10 -7.81
C TYR A 129 -16.48 14.75 -8.45
N PRO A 130 -16.70 13.50 -8.93
CA PRO A 130 -17.97 13.11 -9.53
C PRO A 130 -19.11 13.20 -8.52
N ALA A 131 -20.15 13.97 -8.85
CA ALA A 131 -21.27 14.21 -7.94
C ALA A 131 -22.36 13.14 -8.05
N GLY A 132 -23.14 12.99 -6.97
CA GLY A 132 -24.24 12.03 -6.93
C GLY A 132 -23.73 10.59 -6.97
N GLU A 133 -24.37 9.74 -7.77
CA GLU A 133 -24.06 8.30 -7.87
C GLU A 133 -22.92 8.00 -8.88
N ALA A 134 -22.44 9.00 -9.62
CA ALA A 134 -21.52 8.79 -10.73
C ALA A 134 -20.19 8.12 -10.33
N LEU A 135 -19.63 8.49 -9.17
CA LEU A 135 -18.40 7.85 -8.67
C LEU A 135 -18.65 6.37 -8.38
N GLY A 136 -19.72 6.08 -7.65
CA GLY A 136 -20.10 4.72 -7.29
C GLY A 136 -20.39 3.86 -8.52
N GLU A 137 -21.05 4.39 -9.55
CA GLU A 137 -21.29 3.68 -10.81
C GLU A 137 -19.99 3.29 -11.52
N MET A 138 -19.01 4.22 -11.60
CA MET A 138 -17.72 3.95 -12.22
C MET A 138 -16.91 2.89 -11.46
N VAL A 139 -16.87 3.00 -10.13
CA VAL A 139 -16.19 2.02 -9.27
C VAL A 139 -16.86 0.66 -9.36
N ASN A 140 -18.20 0.62 -9.30
CA ASN A 140 -18.97 -0.61 -9.42
C ASN A 140 -18.74 -1.31 -10.77
N GLU A 141 -18.74 -0.57 -11.88
CA GLU A 141 -18.43 -1.13 -13.22
C GLU A 141 -17.06 -1.82 -13.22
N GLY A 142 -16.02 -1.15 -12.71
CA GLY A 142 -14.68 -1.73 -12.64
C GLY A 142 -14.59 -2.95 -11.71
N CYS A 143 -15.30 -2.93 -10.58
CA CYS A 143 -15.38 -4.07 -9.66
C CYS A 143 -16.05 -5.29 -10.31
N VAL A 144 -17.23 -5.09 -10.94
CA VAL A 144 -17.94 -6.17 -11.65
C VAL A 144 -17.09 -6.76 -12.77
N ASP A 145 -16.42 -5.92 -13.56
CA ASP A 145 -15.59 -6.36 -14.70
C ASP A 145 -14.39 -7.21 -14.24
N ALA A 146 -13.83 -6.94 -13.06
CA ALA A 146 -12.68 -7.67 -12.52
C ALA A 146 -13.05 -8.94 -11.73
N PHE A 147 -14.32 -9.11 -11.37
CA PHE A 147 -14.77 -10.13 -10.42
C PHE A 147 -14.51 -11.56 -10.90
N GLU A 148 -14.95 -11.89 -12.12
CA GLU A 148 -14.81 -13.26 -12.67
C GLU A 148 -13.35 -13.67 -12.81
N ASP A 149 -12.48 -12.74 -13.19
CA ASP A 149 -11.05 -12.98 -13.36
C ASP A 149 -10.36 -13.37 -12.04
N PHE A 150 -10.88 -12.92 -10.89
CA PHE A 150 -10.36 -13.28 -9.57
C PHE A 150 -11.07 -14.50 -8.96
N VAL A 151 -12.41 -14.50 -8.89
CA VAL A 151 -13.18 -15.54 -8.20
C VAL A 151 -13.30 -16.83 -9.02
N GLY A 152 -13.19 -16.72 -10.35
CA GLY A 152 -13.39 -17.83 -11.28
C GLY A 152 -14.86 -18.15 -11.56
N LEU A 153 -15.78 -17.25 -11.16
CA LEU A 153 -17.21 -17.28 -11.48
C LEU A 153 -17.74 -15.87 -11.76
N ASP A 154 -18.72 -15.78 -12.66
CA ASP A 154 -19.46 -14.53 -12.91
C ASP A 154 -20.14 -14.04 -11.62
N TYR A 155 -20.13 -12.72 -11.39
CA TYR A 155 -20.70 -12.10 -10.19
C TYR A 155 -22.17 -12.49 -9.96
N MET A 156 -22.98 -12.61 -11.01
CA MET A 156 -24.40 -12.98 -10.88
C MET A 156 -24.62 -14.46 -10.59
N GLU A 157 -23.59 -15.31 -10.74
CA GLU A 157 -23.63 -16.74 -10.46
C GLU A 157 -22.96 -17.12 -9.13
N SER A 158 -22.18 -16.21 -8.55
CA SER A 158 -21.47 -16.37 -7.27
C SER A 158 -22.40 -16.21 -6.06
N ALA A 159 -22.06 -16.88 -4.95
CA ALA A 159 -22.65 -16.61 -3.64
C ALA A 159 -21.94 -15.48 -2.86
N LEU A 160 -20.81 -15.00 -3.38
CA LEU A 160 -20.05 -13.89 -2.82
C LEU A 160 -20.65 -12.56 -3.29
N ASP A 161 -20.41 -11.51 -2.50
CA ASP A 161 -20.72 -10.14 -2.87
C ASP A 161 -19.46 -9.29 -2.76
N PHE A 162 -19.51 -8.04 -3.19
CA PHE A 162 -18.40 -7.12 -3.03
C PHE A 162 -18.79 -5.76 -2.44
N SER A 163 -17.79 -5.15 -1.83
CA SER A 163 -17.77 -3.75 -1.39
C SER A 163 -16.63 -3.02 -2.10
N SER A 164 -16.57 -1.69 -1.96
CA SER A 164 -15.51 -0.89 -2.55
C SER A 164 -15.06 0.26 -1.65
N LEU A 165 -13.75 0.41 -1.45
CA LEU A 165 -13.15 1.65 -0.96
C LEU A 165 -12.94 2.57 -2.16
N MET A 166 -13.39 3.81 -2.05
CA MET A 166 -13.28 4.82 -3.11
C MET A 166 -12.86 6.17 -2.51
N PRO A 167 -12.28 7.06 -3.32
CA PRO A 167 -11.80 8.34 -2.81
C PRO A 167 -12.93 9.18 -2.23
N THR A 168 -12.63 9.91 -1.17
CA THR A 168 -13.49 11.01 -0.69
C THR A 168 -13.28 12.27 -1.53
N GLU A 169 -14.13 13.28 -1.38
CA GLU A 169 -13.92 14.58 -2.03
C GLU A 169 -12.59 15.21 -1.61
N ASP A 170 -12.23 15.14 -0.32
CA ASP A 170 -10.94 15.62 0.20
C ASP A 170 -9.75 14.83 -0.39
N GLY A 171 -9.86 13.50 -0.48
CA GLY A 171 -8.86 12.65 -1.13
C GLY A 171 -8.69 13.03 -2.61
N TRP A 172 -9.80 13.29 -3.31
CA TRP A 172 -9.80 13.70 -4.70
C TRP A 172 -9.08 15.04 -4.92
N GLU A 173 -9.27 16.02 -4.03
CA GLU A 173 -8.52 17.28 -4.04
C GLU A 173 -7.02 17.06 -3.78
N ALA A 174 -6.68 16.08 -2.95
CA ALA A 174 -5.29 15.67 -2.69
C ALA A 174 -4.67 14.83 -3.82
N GLY A 175 -5.45 14.42 -4.83
CA GLY A 175 -4.99 13.67 -6.00
C GLY A 175 -5.25 12.16 -5.94
N ASP A 176 -5.97 11.68 -4.91
CA ASP A 176 -6.39 10.28 -4.82
C ASP A 176 -7.43 9.96 -5.91
N ARG A 177 -7.14 8.93 -6.69
CA ARG A 177 -7.99 8.39 -7.75
C ARG A 177 -8.11 6.87 -7.65
N GLU A 178 -7.55 6.28 -6.60
CA GLU A 178 -7.48 4.84 -6.41
C GLU A 178 -8.78 4.33 -5.79
N TYR A 179 -9.21 3.14 -6.20
CA TYR A 179 -10.30 2.44 -5.54
C TYR A 179 -9.94 0.98 -5.38
N LEU A 180 -10.44 0.36 -4.33
CA LEU A 180 -10.24 -1.05 -4.02
C LEU A 180 -11.59 -1.75 -4.07
N CYS A 181 -11.64 -2.92 -4.71
CA CYS A 181 -12.79 -3.80 -4.65
C CYS A 181 -12.49 -4.95 -3.69
N LEU A 182 -13.41 -5.20 -2.77
CA LEU A 182 -13.26 -6.19 -1.72
C LEU A 182 -14.38 -7.22 -1.82
N VAL A 183 -14.04 -8.50 -1.86
CA VAL A 183 -14.97 -9.62 -2.00
C VAL A 183 -15.14 -10.33 -0.66
N GLY A 184 -16.34 -10.81 -0.37
CA GLY A 184 -16.62 -11.60 0.81
C GLY A 184 -18.00 -12.25 0.77
N GLN A 185 -18.36 -12.93 1.86
CA GLN A 185 -19.65 -13.57 2.00
C GLN A 185 -20.50 -12.85 3.03
N TYR A 186 -21.68 -12.38 2.64
CA TYR A 186 -22.51 -11.57 3.54
C TYR A 186 -22.94 -12.36 4.79
N GLY A 187 -22.49 -11.89 5.96
CA GLY A 187 -22.83 -12.45 7.26
C GLY A 187 -22.04 -13.71 7.65
N GLU A 188 -21.00 -14.08 6.90
CA GLU A 188 -20.13 -15.21 7.20
C GLU A 188 -18.67 -14.85 6.91
N GLN A 189 -17.77 -15.19 7.84
CA GLN A 189 -16.33 -15.09 7.62
C GLN A 189 -15.83 -16.26 6.79
N THR A 190 -14.86 -16.01 5.93
CA THR A 190 -14.19 -17.01 5.10
C THR A 190 -12.78 -17.30 5.63
N SER A 191 -12.14 -18.36 5.14
CA SER A 191 -10.75 -18.68 5.49
C SER A 191 -10.04 -19.28 4.28
N GLY A 192 -8.82 -18.84 4.06
CA GLY A 192 -8.13 -18.92 2.77
C GLY A 192 -8.54 -17.78 1.84
N THR A 193 -7.78 -17.60 0.76
CA THR A 193 -8.14 -16.66 -0.32
C THR A 193 -9.40 -17.12 -1.06
N LEU A 194 -10.16 -16.16 -1.56
CA LEU A 194 -11.32 -16.30 -2.44
C LEU A 194 -10.91 -16.30 -3.93
N GLU A 195 -9.63 -16.12 -4.26
CA GLU A 195 -9.08 -16.33 -5.60
C GLU A 195 -9.35 -17.77 -6.07
N ASP A 196 -9.91 -17.92 -7.29
CA ASP A 196 -10.30 -19.20 -7.88
C ASP A 196 -11.24 -20.07 -7.00
N SER A 197 -11.94 -19.47 -6.03
CA SER A 197 -12.75 -20.21 -5.06
C SER A 197 -13.97 -20.89 -5.69
N GLN A 198 -14.48 -20.33 -6.79
CA GLN A 198 -15.69 -20.81 -7.49
C GLN A 198 -16.90 -20.95 -6.55
N ILE A 199 -17.04 -20.02 -5.61
CA ILE A 199 -18.15 -19.92 -4.65
C ILE A 199 -19.21 -18.96 -5.15
#